data_AF-A0A6N7SBY8-F1
#
_entry.id   AF-A0A6N7SBY8-F1
#
_cell.length_a   1.000
_cell.length_b   1.000
_cell.length_c   1.000
_cell.angle_alpha   90.00
_cell.angle_beta   90.00
_cell.angle_gamma   90.00
#
_symmetry.space_group_name_H-M   'P 1'
#
loop_
_entity.id
_entity.type
_entity.pdbx_description
1 polymer ?
#
loop_
_entity_poly.entity_id
_entity_poly.type
_entity_poly.pdbx_seq_one_letter_code
_entity_poly.pdbx_strand_id
1 'polypeptide(L)' 'MKKERRQELETLFIQDSDEDWRKMLNPEEAALIARWDAQFEEGKRRLSQVPGENQDNQKQ' A
#
# COMPACT_ATOMS: atom_id res chain seq x y z
N MET A 1 -8.41 -7.98 23.29
CA MET A 1 -7.04 -8.16 22.76
C MET A 1 -6.96 -8.06 21.23
N LYS A 2 -7.32 -9.08 20.41
CA LYS A 2 -7.17 -8.99 18.92
C LYS A 2 -8.03 -7.90 18.25
N LYS A 3 -9.23 -7.63 18.77
CA LYS A 3 -10.17 -6.64 18.21
C LYS A 3 -9.69 -5.20 18.42
N GLU A 4 -9.15 -4.91 19.59
CA GLU A 4 -8.59 -3.59 19.94
C GLU A 4 -7.33 -3.30 19.14
N ARG A 5 -6.44 -4.30 19.00
CA ARG A 5 -5.22 -4.16 18.20
C ARG A 5 -5.52 -3.90 16.72
N ARG A 6 -6.56 -4.55 16.18
CA ARG A 6 -7.02 -4.29 14.80
C ARG A 6 -7.49 -2.84 14.62
N GLN A 7 -8.26 -2.31 15.57
CA GLN A 7 -8.75 -0.92 15.49
C GLN A 7 -7.62 0.10 15.59
N GLU A 8 -6.62 -0.11 16.45
CA GLU A 8 -5.43 0.75 16.51
C GLU A 8 -4.68 0.79 15.17
N LEU A 9 -4.48 -0.38 14.54
CA LEU A 9 -3.82 -0.47 13.25
C LEU A 9 -4.63 0.19 12.13
N GLU A 10 -5.96 0.05 12.13
CA GLU A 10 -6.85 0.72 11.17
C GLU A 10 -6.80 2.26 11.31
N THR A 11 -6.71 2.79 12.54
CA THR A 11 -6.54 4.24 12.76
C THR A 11 -5.18 4.74 12.24
N LEU A 12 -4.10 4.00 12.50
CA LEU A 12 -2.76 4.34 12.02
C LEU A 12 -2.67 4.30 10.48
N PHE A 13 -3.31 3.32 9.84
CA PHE A 13 -3.30 3.15 8.38
C PHE A 13 -4.04 4.26 7.61
N ILE A 14 -5.07 4.85 8.21
CA ILE A 14 -5.94 5.83 7.55
C ILE A 14 -5.42 7.26 7.77
N GLN A 15 -4.67 7.50 8.85
CA GLN A 15 -4.38 8.87 9.30
C GLN A 15 -2.94 9.32 9.10
N ASP A 16 -1.99 8.41 8.83
CA ASP A 16 -0.57 8.74 8.84
C ASP A 16 0.07 8.60 7.45
N SER A 17 0.33 9.75 6.80
CA SER A 17 1.03 9.82 5.52
C SER A 17 2.55 9.62 5.67
N ASP A 18 3.07 9.66 6.90
CA ASP A 18 4.51 9.63 7.20
C ASP A 18 5.07 8.21 7.41
N GLU A 19 4.26 7.16 7.18
CA GLU A 19 4.64 5.75 7.32
C GLU A 19 5.18 5.35 8.72
N ASP A 20 5.12 6.24 9.71
CA ASP A 20 5.73 6.05 11.03
C ASP A 20 5.12 4.88 11.80
N TRP A 21 3.85 4.55 11.52
CA TRP A 21 3.18 3.36 12.02
C TRP A 21 3.88 2.04 11.64
N ARG A 22 4.67 2.00 10.56
CA ARG A 22 5.46 0.81 10.18
C ARG A 22 6.47 0.44 11.26
N LYS A 23 6.95 1.41 12.05
CA LYS A 23 7.86 1.16 13.18
C LYS A 23 7.17 0.51 14.38
N MET A 24 5.84 0.54 14.43
CA MET A 24 5.02 -0.03 15.51
C MET A 24 4.54 -1.46 15.23
N LEU A 25 4.90 -2.03 14.07
CA LEU A 25 4.49 -3.37 13.67
C LEU A 25 5.34 -4.44 14.37
N ASN A 26 4.69 -5.54 14.73
CA ASN A 26 5.43 -6.74 15.10
C ASN A 26 6.03 -7.43 13.85
N PRO A 27 6.96 -8.39 14.00
CA PRO A 27 7.63 -9.02 12.85
C PRO A 27 6.69 -9.72 11.86
N GLU A 28 5.59 -10.32 12.33
CA GLU A 28 4.61 -10.98 11.46
C GLU A 28 3.80 -9.95 10.66
N GLU A 29 3.36 -8.87 11.32
CA GLU A 29 2.69 -7.74 10.69
C GLU A 29 3.60 -7.06 9.65
N ALA A 30 4.86 -6.81 9.99
CA ALA A 30 5.85 -6.22 9.09
C ALA A 30 6.09 -7.09 7.84
N ALA A 31 6.15 -8.42 7.99
CA ALA A 31 6.30 -9.33 6.86
C ALA A 31 5.10 -9.30 5.90
N LEU A 32 3.88 -9.16 6.44
CA LEU A 32 2.66 -9.02 5.63
C LEU A 32 2.66 -7.69 4.85
N ILE A 33 3.03 -6.58 5.50
CA ILE A 33 3.13 -5.28 4.85
C ILE A 33 4.21 -5.27 3.76
N ALA A 34 5.40 -5.81 4.04
CA ALA A 34 6.47 -5.90 3.03
C ALA A 34 6.05 -6.71 1.80
N ARG A 35 5.27 -7.80 1.99
CA ARG A 35 4.72 -8.57 0.87
C ARG A 35 3.69 -7.77 0.08
N TRP A 36 2.83 -7.02 0.74
CA TRP A 36 1.87 -6.13 0.09
C TRP A 36 2.59 -5.08 -0.76
N ASP A 37 3.58 -4.39 -0.20
CA ASP A 37 4.35 -3.35 -0.89
C ASP A 37 5.02 -3.89 -2.15
N ALA A 38 5.64 -5.08 -2.07
CA ALA A 38 6.25 -5.73 -3.22
C ALA A 38 5.24 -6.05 -4.34
N GLN A 39 4.04 -6.54 -3.99
CA GLN A 39 2.99 -6.81 -4.98
C GLN A 39 2.42 -5.52 -5.57
N PHE A 40 2.28 -4.47 -4.76
CA PHE A 40 1.78 -3.18 -5.20
C PHE A 40 2.76 -2.49 -6.18
N GLU A 41 4.05 -2.46 -5.87
CA GLU A 41 5.08 -1.93 -6.76
C GLU A 41 5.19 -2.70 -8.08
N GLU A 42 5.07 -4.03 -8.02
CA GLU A 42 5.03 -4.86 -9.22
C GLU A 42 3.78 -4.57 -10.07
N GLY A 43 2.62 -4.40 -9.43
CA GLY A 43 1.38 -3.97 -10.11
C GLY A 43 1.53 -2.62 -10.80
N LYS A 44 2.10 -1.62 -10.12
CA LYS A 44 2.39 -0.30 -10.71
C LYS A 44 3.34 -0.41 -11.90
N ARG A 45 4.41 -1.22 -11.79
CA ARG A 45 5.35 -1.45 -12.89
C ARG A 45 4.65 -2.06 -14.11
N ARG A 46 3.82 -3.07 -13.92
CA ARG A 46 3.04 -3.68 -15.01
C ARG A 46 2.11 -2.68 -15.66
N LEU A 47 1.38 -1.89 -14.88
CA LEU A 47 0.48 -0.85 -15.41
C LEU A 47 1.25 0.22 -16.20
N SER A 48 2.46 0.61 -15.77
CA SER A 48 3.30 1.56 -16.50
C SER A 48 3.88 1.01 -17.81
N GLN A 49 3.91 -0.31 -17.97
CA GLN A 49 4.42 -1.00 -19.17
C GLN A 49 3.34 -1.32 -20.19
N VAL A 50 2.06 -1.22 -19.82
CA VAL A 50 0.96 -1.30 -20.78
C VAL A 50 0.90 0.05 -21.53
N PRO A 51 1.12 0.09 -22.85
CA PRO A 51 0.82 1.29 -23.63
C PRO A 51 -0.67 1.57 -23.45
N GLY A 52 -1.00 2.69 -22.83
CA GLY A 52 -2.40 2.99 -22.54
C GLY A 52 -3.20 3.13 -23.83
N GLU A 53 -4.34 2.44 -23.93
CA GLU A 53 -5.47 2.87 -24.78
C GLU A 53 -5.95 4.30 -24.44
N ASN A 54 -5.42 4.91 -23.37
CA ASN A 54 -5.70 6.28 -22.93
C ASN A 54 -4.64 7.32 -23.34
N GLN A 55 -3.68 7.02 -24.21
CA GLN A 55 -2.78 8.06 -24.76
C GLN A 55 -3.39 8.89 -25.90
N ASP A 56 -4.54 8.49 -26.46
CA ASP A 56 -5.19 9.21 -27.57
C ASP A 56 -6.16 10.33 -27.14
N ASN A 57 -6.59 10.38 -25.88
CA ASN A 57 -7.60 11.37 -25.43
C ASN A 57 -7.03 12.66 -24.81
N GLN A 58 -5.73 12.94 -24.95
CA GLN A 58 -5.14 14.23 -24.56
C GLN A 58 -4.65 15.09 -25.74
N LYS A 59 -5.06 14.75 -26.97
CA LYS A 59 -4.90 15.63 -28.14
C LYS A 59 -6.23 15.79 -28.87
N GLN A 60 -7.16 16.54 -28.30
CA GLN A 60 -8.18 17.25 -29.05
C GLN A 60 -8.61 18.52 -28.32
#